data_AF-A0A7Y6WXM5-F1
#
_entry.id   AF-A0A7Y6WXM5-F1
#
_cell.length_a   1.000
_cell.length_b   1.000
_cell.length_c   1.000
_cell.angle_alpha   90.00
_cell.angle_beta   90.00
_cell.angle_gamma   90.00
#
_symmetry.space_group_name_H-M   'P 1'
#
loop_
_entity.id
_entity.type
_entity.pdbx_description
1 polymer ?
#
loop_
_entity_poly.entity_id
_entity_poly.type
_entity_poly.pdbx_seq_one_letter_code
_entity_poly.pdbx_strand_id
1 'polypeptide(L)'
;MKTGSGTSSFVRPFAGAALTAAVLAFMGVPAAAVAQGVVPQVSCYQRATDGGLGDSLATQLCRGARSSTPADCFVRAQDEGSLTQSQAVQLCQFAAPDEDPAGCYLQAREQTFTAPARVLQLCQPAVQSCPGYVE
;
A
#
# COMPACT_ATOMS: atom_id res chain seq x y z
N MET A 1 23.16 0.84 -45.38
CA MET A 1 22.65 -0.53 -45.64
C MET A 1 21.33 -0.63 -44.86
N LYS A 2 20.14 -0.51 -45.52
CA LYS A 2 19.23 -1.63 -45.92
C LYS A 2 19.04 -2.61 -44.75
N THR A 3 17.87 -2.95 -44.20
CA THR A 3 16.42 -2.98 -44.59
C THR A 3 15.67 -3.31 -43.27
N GLY A 4 14.44 -2.86 -42.96
CA GLY A 4 13.17 -3.12 -43.64
C GLY A 4 12.44 -4.32 -43.00
N SER A 5 11.16 -4.13 -42.59
CA SER A 5 10.06 -5.09 -42.33
C SER A 5 9.33 -4.78 -41.01
N GLY A 6 8.01 -4.66 -40.93
CA GLY A 6 6.98 -4.93 -41.91
C GLY A 6 5.63 -4.35 -41.44
N THR A 7 4.87 -3.93 -42.44
CA THR A 7 3.52 -3.39 -42.42
C THR A 7 2.46 -4.42 -42.05
N SER A 8 1.39 -4.01 -41.37
CA SER A 8 0.06 -4.50 -41.75
C SER A 8 -1.04 -3.50 -41.38
N SER A 9 -1.54 -2.83 -42.40
CA SER A 9 -2.81 -2.10 -42.38
C SER A 9 -3.91 -3.09 -42.76
N PHE A 10 -5.01 -3.12 -42.01
CA PHE A 10 -6.30 -3.60 -42.55
C PHE A 10 -7.38 -2.57 -42.24
N VAL A 11 -7.68 -1.78 -43.26
CA VAL A 11 -8.87 -0.95 -43.38
C VAL A 11 -9.95 -1.82 -44.02
N ARG A 12 -11.14 -1.89 -43.42
CA ARG A 12 -12.39 -2.06 -44.18
C ARG A 12 -13.53 -1.26 -43.55
N PRO A 13 -14.14 -0.32 -44.28
CA PRO A 13 -15.40 0.29 -43.90
C PRO A 13 -16.55 -0.60 -44.38
N PHE A 14 -17.55 -0.83 -43.53
CA PHE A 14 -18.84 -1.31 -43.99
C PHE A 14 -19.87 -0.21 -43.79
N ALA A 15 -20.21 0.43 -44.91
CA ALA A 15 -21.42 1.23 -45.05
C ALA A 15 -22.62 0.29 -45.18
N GLY A 16 -23.67 0.57 -44.42
CA GLY A 16 -24.92 -0.19 -44.45
C GLY A 16 -25.95 0.48 -43.55
N ALA A 17 -26.52 1.58 -44.02
CA ALA A 17 -27.69 2.21 -43.42
C ALA A 17 -28.94 1.38 -43.75
N ALA A 18 -29.79 1.10 -42.75
CA ALA A 18 -31.25 1.22 -42.84
C ALA A 18 -31.97 0.60 -41.63
N LEU A 19 -32.83 1.43 -41.01
CA LEU A 19 -34.16 1.11 -40.47
C LEU A 19 -34.31 0.67 -38.99
N THR A 20 -34.74 1.69 -38.22
CA THR A 20 -35.90 1.72 -37.32
C THR A 20 -35.90 0.99 -35.98
N ALA A 21 -36.06 1.84 -34.96
CA ALA A 21 -36.98 1.72 -33.83
C ALA A 21 -36.66 0.66 -32.76
N ALA A 22 -36.16 1.16 -31.62
CA ALA A 22 -36.93 1.15 -30.38
C ALA A 22 -36.13 1.84 -29.28
N VAL A 23 -36.67 2.96 -28.79
CA VAL A 23 -36.26 3.60 -27.56
C VAL A 23 -36.59 2.65 -26.41
N LEU A 24 -35.61 1.90 -25.92
CA LEU A 24 -35.66 1.26 -24.61
C LEU A 24 -34.75 2.04 -23.67
N ALA A 25 -35.27 3.18 -23.21
CA ALA A 25 -34.85 3.81 -21.99
C ALA A 25 -35.27 2.92 -20.81
N PHE A 26 -34.44 1.94 -20.45
CA PHE A 26 -34.55 1.23 -19.17
C PHE A 26 -33.22 1.35 -18.42
N MET A 27 -33.20 2.39 -17.59
CA MET A 27 -32.49 2.48 -16.30
C MET A 27 -31.06 1.95 -16.29
N GLY A 28 -30.12 2.78 -16.75
CA GLY A 28 -28.74 2.71 -16.31
C GLY A 28 -28.66 2.98 -14.82
N VAL A 29 -28.76 1.94 -13.99
CA VAL A 29 -28.28 1.99 -12.61
C VAL A 29 -26.76 2.00 -12.73
N PRO A 30 -26.05 3.07 -12.35
CA PRO A 30 -24.61 2.98 -12.25
C PRO A 30 -24.35 1.95 -11.16
N ALA A 31 -23.84 0.79 -11.55
CA ALA A 31 -23.26 -0.16 -10.62
C ALA A 31 -22.02 0.51 -10.03
N ALA A 32 -22.22 1.37 -9.04
CA ALA A 32 -21.20 1.64 -8.06
C ALA A 32 -20.99 0.30 -7.35
N ALA A 33 -20.11 -0.52 -7.91
CA ALA A 33 -19.59 -1.71 -7.27
C ALA A 33 -18.95 -1.23 -5.97
N VAL A 34 -19.71 -1.30 -4.88
CA VAL A 34 -19.15 -1.22 -3.55
C VAL A 34 -18.23 -2.42 -3.44
N ALA A 35 -16.94 -2.21 -3.74
CA ALA A 35 -15.91 -3.15 -3.35
C ALA A 35 -16.06 -3.29 -1.83
N GLN A 36 -16.62 -4.40 -1.38
CA GLN A 36 -16.66 -4.75 0.03
C GLN A 36 -15.22 -5.08 0.43
N GLY A 37 -14.41 -4.04 0.57
CA GLY A 37 -13.02 -4.14 0.95
C GLY A 37 -12.96 -4.46 2.43
N VAL A 38 -12.17 -5.48 2.78
CA VAL A 38 -11.72 -5.70 4.15
C VAL A 38 -11.19 -4.37 4.68
N VAL A 39 -11.65 -3.95 5.85
CA VAL A 39 -11.18 -2.69 6.44
C VAL A 39 -9.66 -2.74 6.62
N PRO A 40 -8.90 -1.68 6.27
CA PRO A 40 -7.45 -1.74 6.20
C PRO A 40 -6.76 -2.18 7.49
N GLN A 41 -7.39 -1.93 8.65
CA GLN A 41 -6.87 -2.33 9.95
C GLN A 41 -6.90 -3.85 10.13
N VAL A 42 -7.92 -4.53 9.59
CA VAL A 42 -8.06 -6.00 9.67
C VAL A 42 -7.05 -6.67 8.75
N SER A 43 -6.85 -6.16 7.53
CA SER A 43 -5.83 -6.70 6.62
C SER A 43 -4.41 -6.47 7.16
N CYS A 44 -4.14 -5.31 7.76
CA CYS A 44 -2.90 -5.07 8.49
C CYS A 44 -2.71 -6.09 9.63
N TYR A 45 -3.74 -6.29 10.46
CA TYR A 45 -3.65 -7.20 11.61
C TYR A 45 -3.35 -8.64 11.17
N GLN A 46 -4.08 -9.14 10.17
CA GLN A 46 -3.86 -10.47 9.59
C GLN A 46 -2.44 -10.59 9.07
N ARG A 47 -1.97 -9.61 8.30
CA ARG A 47 -0.60 -9.62 7.76
C ARG A 47 0.47 -9.63 8.86
N ALA A 48 0.27 -8.87 9.94
CA ALA A 48 1.21 -8.79 11.06
C ALA A 48 1.27 -10.11 11.85
N THR A 49 0.11 -10.73 12.09
CA THR A 49 0.02 -12.02 12.81
C THR A 49 0.54 -13.18 11.96
N ASP A 50 0.28 -13.20 10.65
CA ASP A 50 0.91 -14.12 9.70
C ASP A 50 2.45 -13.96 9.68
N GLY A 51 2.93 -12.75 9.94
CA GLY A 51 4.34 -12.42 10.16
C GLY A 51 4.91 -12.81 11.52
N GLY A 52 4.15 -13.49 12.37
CA GLY A 52 4.59 -13.97 13.68
C GLY A 52 4.54 -12.93 14.81
N LEU A 53 3.88 -11.79 14.60
CA LEU A 53 3.66 -10.82 15.67
C LEU A 53 2.48 -11.25 16.56
N GLY A 54 2.68 -11.22 17.88
CA GLY A 54 1.59 -11.54 18.82
C GLY A 54 0.43 -10.54 18.76
N ASP A 55 -0.78 -11.02 19.05
CA ASP A 55 -2.05 -10.29 18.88
C ASP A 55 -2.08 -8.89 19.49
N SER A 56 -1.49 -8.72 20.69
CA SER A 56 -1.45 -7.44 21.40
C SER A 56 -0.61 -6.40 20.66
N LEU A 57 0.57 -6.79 20.20
CA LEU A 57 1.46 -5.93 19.42
C LEU A 57 0.92 -5.69 18.00
N ALA A 58 0.30 -6.70 17.38
CA ALA A 58 -0.36 -6.55 16.08
C ALA A 58 -1.50 -5.52 16.15
N THR A 59 -2.30 -5.57 17.21
CA THR A 59 -3.34 -4.56 17.47
C THR A 59 -2.73 -3.16 17.63
N GLN A 60 -1.63 -3.03 18.38
CA GLN A 60 -0.94 -1.75 18.56
C GLN A 60 -0.37 -1.18 17.26
N LEU A 61 0.22 -2.05 16.43
CA LEU A 61 0.82 -1.68 15.14
C LEU A 61 -0.24 -1.21 14.14
N CYS A 62 -1.37 -1.92 14.06
CA CYS A 62 -2.39 -1.71 13.04
C CYS A 62 -3.52 -0.75 13.45
N ARG A 63 -3.50 -0.23 14.68
CA ARG A 63 -4.51 0.71 15.15
C ARG A 63 -4.50 2.00 14.31
N GLY A 64 -5.60 2.26 13.62
CA GLY A 64 -5.77 3.43 12.76
C GLY A 64 -5.04 3.35 11.42
N ALA A 65 -4.49 2.18 11.06
CA ALA A 65 -3.83 1.97 9.78
C ALA A 65 -4.80 2.20 8.62
N ARG A 66 -4.29 2.82 7.55
CA ARG A 66 -5.03 3.08 6.30
C ARG A 66 -4.69 2.08 5.19
N SER A 67 -3.76 1.16 5.46
CA SER A 67 -3.28 0.09 4.58
C SER A 67 -2.64 -1.03 5.43
N SER A 68 -2.18 -2.10 4.78
CA SER A 68 -1.33 -3.13 5.41
C SER A 68 0.13 -2.70 5.60
N THR A 69 0.51 -1.50 5.14
CA THR A 69 1.91 -1.04 5.11
C THR A 69 2.65 -1.14 6.45
N PRO A 70 2.05 -0.82 7.62
CA PRO A 70 2.74 -1.03 8.91
C PRO A 70 3.11 -2.49 9.16
N ALA A 71 2.26 -3.44 8.75
CA ALA A 71 2.52 -4.86 8.90
C ALA A 71 3.58 -5.35 7.91
N ASP A 72 3.53 -4.91 6.65
CA ASP A 72 4.54 -5.25 5.64
C ASP A 72 5.93 -4.70 6.03
N CYS A 73 5.97 -3.48 6.58
CA CYS A 73 7.18 -2.92 7.19
C CYS A 73 7.69 -3.79 8.33
N PHE A 74 6.82 -4.22 9.25
CA PHE A 74 7.21 -5.07 10.38
C PHE A 74 7.83 -6.39 9.90
N VAL A 75 7.18 -7.08 8.97
CA VAL A 75 7.67 -8.36 8.43
C VAL A 75 9.07 -8.17 7.85
N ARG A 76 9.25 -7.15 7.01
CA ARG A 76 10.57 -6.89 6.42
C ARG A 76 11.63 -6.53 7.45
N ALA A 77 11.26 -5.74 8.46
CA ALA A 77 12.16 -5.37 9.54
C ALA A 77 12.53 -6.55 10.46
N GLN A 78 11.72 -7.61 10.52
CA GLN A 78 12.07 -8.86 11.20
C GLN A 78 12.95 -9.77 10.33
N ASP A 79 12.60 -9.90 9.04
CA ASP A 79 13.28 -10.80 8.12
C ASP A 79 14.72 -10.35 7.81
N GLU A 80 14.90 -9.03 7.62
CA GLU A 80 16.17 -8.44 7.19
C GLU A 80 16.85 -7.63 8.30
N GLY A 81 16.09 -7.21 9.32
CA GLY A 81 16.57 -6.38 10.41
C GLY A 81 16.92 -7.18 11.66
N SER A 82 17.94 -6.71 12.38
CA SER A 82 18.35 -7.29 13.68
C SER A 82 17.52 -6.71 14.85
N LEU A 83 16.23 -6.44 14.62
CA LEU A 83 15.36 -5.73 15.56
C LEU A 83 14.52 -6.69 16.40
N THR A 84 14.33 -6.36 17.68
CA THR A 84 13.29 -7.01 18.48
C THR A 84 11.90 -6.68 17.94
N GLN A 85 10.89 -7.51 18.24
CA GLN A 85 9.50 -7.26 17.83
C GLN A 85 8.99 -5.87 18.25
N SER A 86 9.30 -5.45 19.47
CA SER A 86 8.91 -4.12 19.97
C SER A 86 9.60 -2.98 19.21
N GLN A 87 10.87 -3.13 18.84
CA GLN A 87 11.58 -2.13 18.04
C GLN A 87 11.06 -2.06 16.59
N ALA A 88 10.74 -3.20 15.98
CA ALA A 88 10.13 -3.22 14.66
C ALA A 88 8.73 -2.60 14.66
N VAL A 89 7.93 -2.89 15.70
CA VAL A 89 6.64 -2.22 15.90
C VAL A 89 6.83 -0.71 16.07
N GLN A 90 7.80 -0.27 16.88
CA GLN A 90 8.11 1.15 17.04
C GLN A 90 8.50 1.80 15.70
N LEU A 91 9.36 1.15 14.91
CA LEU A 91 9.82 1.64 13.61
C LEU A 91 8.68 1.78 12.61
N CYS A 92 7.79 0.79 12.57
CA CYS A 92 6.77 0.68 11.53
C CYS A 92 5.42 1.30 11.91
N GLN A 93 5.27 1.76 13.16
CA GLN A 93 4.04 2.37 13.60
C GLN A 93 3.74 3.62 12.78
N PHE A 94 2.47 3.75 12.35
CA PHE A 94 1.96 4.87 11.55
C PHE A 94 2.49 4.98 10.12
N ALA A 95 3.21 3.97 9.60
CA ALA A 95 3.65 3.96 8.22
C ALA A 95 2.47 4.14 7.25
N ALA A 96 2.53 5.21 6.46
CA ALA A 96 1.57 5.50 5.41
C ALA A 96 1.85 4.64 4.17
N PRO A 97 0.90 4.52 3.22
CA PRO A 97 1.03 3.67 2.03
C PRO A 97 2.31 3.88 1.21
N ASP A 98 2.81 5.12 1.17
CA ASP A 98 3.95 5.52 0.35
C ASP A 98 5.26 5.67 1.16
N GLU A 99 5.27 5.23 2.42
CA GLU A 99 6.44 5.29 3.29
C GLU A 99 7.14 3.93 3.41
N ASP A 100 8.46 3.95 3.60
CA ASP A 100 9.25 2.74 3.80
C ASP A 100 10.27 2.86 4.97
N PRO A 101 9.79 2.81 6.23
CA PRO A 101 10.64 2.95 7.42
C PRO A 101 11.67 1.82 7.56
N ALA A 102 11.30 0.60 7.18
CA ALA A 102 12.21 -0.54 7.20
C ALA A 102 13.38 -0.32 6.23
N GLY A 103 13.12 0.27 5.06
CA GLY A 103 14.14 0.53 4.04
C GLY A 103 15.13 1.58 4.49
N CYS A 104 14.60 2.67 5.04
CA CYS A 104 15.43 3.66 5.72
C CYS A 104 16.32 3.01 6.78
N TYR A 105 15.77 2.16 7.65
CA TYR A 105 16.53 1.54 8.74
C TYR A 105 17.67 0.64 8.23
N LEU A 106 17.37 -0.24 7.27
CA LEU A 106 18.34 -1.16 6.68
C LEU A 106 19.47 -0.39 5.99
N GLN A 107 19.13 0.57 5.12
CA GLN A 107 20.12 1.38 4.41
C GLN A 107 20.95 2.24 5.37
N ALA A 108 20.34 2.88 6.36
CA ALA A 108 21.04 3.76 7.29
C ALA A 108 22.02 2.98 8.19
N ARG A 109 21.74 1.72 8.52
CA ARG A 109 22.68 0.85 9.26
C ARG A 109 23.90 0.45 8.45
N GLU A 110 23.74 0.28 7.14
CA GLU A 110 24.87 -0.02 6.26
C GLU A 110 25.74 1.21 6.02
N GLN A 111 25.12 2.39 5.94
CA GLN A 111 25.83 3.64 5.62
C GLN A 111 26.36 4.39 6.85
N THR A 112 25.79 4.19 8.03
CA THR A 112 26.20 4.89 9.25
C THR A 112 26.47 3.92 10.40
N PHE A 113 27.61 4.06 11.06
CA PHE A 113 27.95 3.34 12.30
C PHE A 113 27.22 3.91 13.54
N THR A 114 26.03 4.47 13.37
CA THR A 114 25.30 5.08 14.47
C THR A 114 24.62 3.99 15.31
N ALA A 115 24.52 4.22 16.62
CA ALA A 115 23.81 3.32 17.52
C ALA A 115 22.39 2.98 16.98
N PRO A 116 21.95 1.70 16.98
CA PRO A 116 20.68 1.27 16.38
C PRO A 116 19.46 2.08 16.84
N ALA A 117 19.47 2.53 18.10
CA ALA A 117 18.41 3.37 18.67
C ALA A 117 18.26 4.73 17.97
N ARG A 118 19.36 5.32 17.49
CA ARG A 118 19.30 6.59 16.74
C ARG A 118 18.74 6.36 15.35
N VAL A 119 19.10 5.26 14.69
CA VAL A 119 18.57 4.91 13.36
C VAL A 119 17.06 4.64 13.44
N LEU A 120 16.61 3.94 14.48
CA LEU A 120 15.17 3.77 14.76
C LEU A 120 14.46 5.13 14.86
N GLN A 121 15.00 6.06 15.65
CA GLN A 121 14.41 7.40 15.81
C GLN A 121 14.41 8.21 14.51
N LEU A 122 15.45 8.07 13.67
CA LEU A 122 15.58 8.78 12.41
C LEU A 122 14.57 8.30 11.37
N CYS A 123 14.35 6.99 11.32
CA CYS A 123 13.54 6.34 10.28
C CYS A 123 12.07 6.14 10.67
N GLN A 124 11.68 6.47 11.89
CA GLN A 124 10.31 6.31 12.35
C GLN A 124 9.37 7.31 11.64
N PRO A 125 8.20 6.88 11.14
CA PRO A 125 7.20 7.76 10.56
C PRO A 125 6.81 8.90 11.50
N ALA A 126 6.57 10.07 10.92
CA ALA A 126 5.99 11.18 11.68
C ALA A 126 4.57 10.81 12.11
N VAL A 127 4.27 10.99 13.40
CA VAL A 127 2.88 10.95 13.85
C VAL A 127 2.13 12.10 13.16
N GLN A 128 1.19 11.75 12.28
CA GLN A 128 0.28 12.73 11.72
C GLN A 128 -0.66 13.19 12.84
N SER A 129 -0.23 14.22 13.58
CA SER A 129 -1.10 15.00 14.43
C SER A 129 -2.14 15.63 13.52
N CYS A 130 -3.39 15.18 13.57
CA CYS A 130 -4.48 15.97 13.00
C CYS A 130 -4.61 17.20 13.91
N PRO A 131 -4.24 18.43 13.48
CA PRO A 131 -4.64 19.61 14.23
C PRO A 131 -6.17 19.61 14.20
N GLY A 132 -6.79 19.30 15.34
CA GLY A 132 -8.17 19.69 15.56
C GLY A 132 -8.22 21.19 15.34
N TYR A 133 -9.18 21.65 14.56
CA TYR A 133 -9.49 23.08 14.46
C TYR A 133 -9.62 23.62 15.90
N VAL A 134 -8.62 24.38 16.35
CA VAL A 134 -8.84 25.36 17.41
C VAL A 134 -9.59 26.50 16.73
N GLU A 135 -10.74 26.81 17.32
CA GLU A 135 -11.81 27.69 16.82
C GLU A 135 -11.33 29.01 16.18
#